data_AF-A0A835CNM1-F1
#
_entry.id   AF-A0A835CNM1-F1
#
_cell.length_a   1.000
_cell.length_b   1.000
_cell.length_c   1.000
_cell.angle_alpha   90.00
_cell.angle_beta   90.00
_cell.angle_gamma   90.00
#
_symmetry.space_group_name_H-M   'P 1'
#
loop_
_entity.id
_entity.type
_entity.pdbx_description
1 polymer ?
#
loop_
_entity_poly.entity_id
_entity_poly.type
_entity_poly.pdbx_seq_one_letter_code
_entity_poly.pdbx_strand_id
1 'polypeptide(L)'
;MDPVTRPSQWLESKKGTSGKSFNFHSNYFKSKAATDWCLHHVDIQPEEDLTFVRKGLLGLHKEKLGGYMFDGTLLYLCAHLANDVNEFTSTRQSDGVQMRIIVKLTGTLEKGDPYYLQFYNILMRKCLSHLKLQFVGRNFFDPHAKVEIREHRFELWPGYITSIRQHEQDLLMCCEITHKVMRQQNLLHIMSRIREEKGGGDFQVYIFIKLFILTDSNNNTYTVEDIDFQTKPSSTFHLKKENREISYAEYYRNKYNINIRNMTQPMLVTCTTDKNRRSGRAEIVYLVPELCHATGQYAMRNDFRLVDAMAQHTRINAQQRVQKLNALNVFIILELGKELITVPARVLNEAKIIFANNISVGAGRSADWTNAFRSNGLLRPAPFNDWAVLVPDKLARDARSFF
;
A
#
# COMPACT_ATOMS: atom_id res chain seq x y z
N MET A 1 -16.46 8.84 19.66
CA MET A 1 -15.67 8.37 20.83
C MET A 1 -14.20 8.70 20.62
N ASP A 2 -13.59 9.39 21.58
CA ASP A 2 -12.13 9.55 21.58
C ASP A 2 -11.45 8.19 21.68
N PRO A 3 -10.28 8.00 21.05
CA PRO A 3 -9.55 6.74 21.15
C PRO A 3 -9.22 6.49 22.64
N VAL A 4 -9.71 5.37 23.18
CA VAL A 4 -9.37 4.92 24.52
C VAL A 4 -7.90 4.49 24.50
N THR A 5 -7.01 5.43 24.80
CA THR A 5 -5.55 5.21 24.76
C THR A 5 -4.95 4.89 26.12
N ARG A 6 -5.78 4.78 27.15
CA ARG A 6 -5.41 4.42 28.52
C ARG A 6 -6.61 3.86 29.29
N PRO A 7 -6.40 2.97 30.27
CA PRO A 7 -7.41 2.62 31.26
C PRO A 7 -7.69 3.84 32.16
N SER A 8 -8.89 4.42 32.03
CA SER A 8 -9.29 5.60 32.82
C SER A 8 -9.47 5.31 34.31
N GLN A 9 -9.64 4.03 34.68
CA GLN A 9 -9.95 3.61 36.05
C GLN A 9 -8.77 3.72 37.02
N TRP A 10 -7.52 3.65 36.55
CA TRP A 10 -6.34 3.60 37.43
C TRP A 10 -5.11 4.34 36.90
N LEU A 11 -5.19 4.99 35.74
CA LEU A 11 -4.07 5.73 35.17
C LEU A 11 -4.47 7.18 34.85
N GLU A 12 -4.14 8.11 35.75
CA GLU A 12 -4.40 9.56 35.60
C GLU A 12 -3.61 10.23 34.47
N SER A 13 -2.47 9.66 34.07
CA SER A 13 -1.72 10.10 32.91
C SER A 13 -0.87 8.96 32.37
N LYS A 14 -0.81 8.82 31.05
CA LYS A 14 0.11 7.89 30.37
C LYS A 14 1.46 8.53 30.03
N LYS A 15 1.69 9.78 30.43
CA LYS A 15 2.93 10.51 30.15
C LYS A 15 4.00 10.17 31.20
N GLY A 16 5.10 9.56 30.76
CA GLY A 16 6.25 9.29 31.63
C GLY A 16 7.02 10.56 32.02
N THR A 17 7.71 10.51 33.16
CA THR A 17 8.46 11.64 33.74
C THR A 17 9.98 11.45 33.69
N SER A 18 10.48 10.26 33.37
CA SER A 18 11.92 9.94 33.39
C SER A 18 12.66 10.44 32.14
N GLY A 19 13.97 10.65 32.26
CA GLY A 19 14.83 11.09 31.15
C GLY A 19 14.83 12.60 30.91
N LYS A 20 15.49 13.05 29.84
CA LYS A 20 15.60 14.47 29.46
C LYS A 20 14.57 14.84 28.41
N SER A 21 13.91 15.98 28.57
CA SER A 21 12.92 16.48 27.61
C SER A 21 13.57 16.90 26.30
N PHE A 22 12.94 16.57 25.17
CA PHE A 22 13.40 16.95 23.84
C PHE A 22 12.20 17.06 22.88
N ASN A 23 12.28 17.95 21.90
CA ASN A 23 11.24 18.11 20.89
C ASN A 23 11.62 17.36 19.61
N PHE A 24 10.75 16.45 19.18
CA PHE A 24 10.94 15.70 17.94
C PHE A 24 9.93 16.12 16.89
N HIS A 25 10.34 16.12 15.63
CA HIS A 25 9.39 16.23 14.52
C HIS A 25 8.87 14.83 14.17
N SER A 26 7.56 14.75 13.94
CA SER A 26 6.91 13.55 13.43
C SER A 26 6.61 13.71 11.94
N ASN A 27 6.33 12.61 11.24
CA ASN A 27 5.85 12.63 9.85
C ASN A 27 4.33 12.87 9.76
N TYR A 28 3.76 13.56 10.75
CA TYR A 28 2.35 13.89 10.81
C TYR A 28 2.12 15.38 10.55
N PHE A 29 1.00 15.66 9.90
CA PHE A 29 0.48 16.99 9.64
C PHE A 29 -0.86 17.15 10.34
N LYS A 30 -1.09 18.34 10.90
CA LYS A 30 -2.36 18.66 11.55
C LYS A 30 -3.41 18.92 10.47
N SER A 31 -4.50 18.14 10.49
CA SER A 31 -5.66 18.43 9.66
C SER A 31 -6.56 19.40 10.39
N LYS A 32 -7.00 20.46 9.70
CA LYS A 32 -8.15 21.23 10.20
C LYS A 32 -9.36 20.29 10.15
N ALA A 33 -10.04 20.16 11.29
CA ALA A 33 -11.30 19.45 11.33
C ALA A 33 -12.34 20.35 10.66
N ALA A 34 -12.90 19.91 9.53
CA ALA A 34 -14.12 20.51 9.03
C ALA A 34 -15.28 20.05 9.92
N THR A 35 -16.02 21.00 10.47
CA THR A 35 -17.02 20.75 11.53
C THR A 35 -18.44 20.57 10.99
N ASP A 36 -18.72 20.91 9.72
CA ASP A 36 -20.10 21.15 9.27
C ASP A 36 -20.53 20.29 8.07
N TRP A 37 -19.93 19.10 7.90
CA TRP A 37 -20.32 18.21 6.80
C TRP A 37 -21.61 17.44 7.12
N CYS A 38 -22.52 17.44 6.16
CA CYS A 38 -23.78 16.71 6.25
C CYS A 38 -23.68 15.36 5.54
N LEU A 39 -24.09 14.29 6.22
CA LEU A 39 -24.12 12.93 5.72
C LEU A 39 -25.50 12.61 5.16
N HIS A 40 -25.54 12.13 3.92
CA HIS A 40 -26.75 11.71 3.23
C HIS A 40 -26.59 10.30 2.69
N HIS A 41 -27.68 9.52 2.72
CA HIS A 41 -27.79 8.23 2.04
C HIS A 41 -28.35 8.43 0.63
N VAL A 42 -27.77 7.75 -0.36
CA VAL A 42 -28.18 7.84 -1.76
C VAL A 42 -28.71 6.49 -2.24
N ASP A 43 -30.00 6.46 -2.52
CA ASP A 43 -30.68 5.35 -3.20
C ASP A 43 -30.81 5.68 -4.68
N ILE A 44 -30.52 4.71 -5.56
CA ILE A 44 -30.69 4.86 -7.01
C ILE A 44 -31.63 3.75 -7.49
N GLN A 45 -32.67 4.14 -8.22
CA GLN A 45 -33.71 3.26 -8.75
C GLN A 45 -33.81 3.45 -10.27
N PRO A 46 -33.83 2.38 -11.10
CA PRO A 46 -33.58 0.98 -10.76
C PRO A 46 -32.22 0.72 -10.09
N GLU A 47 -32.09 -0.41 -9.39
CA GLU A 47 -30.87 -0.75 -8.64
C GLU A 47 -29.65 -0.81 -9.57
N GLU A 48 -28.57 -0.13 -9.16
CA GLU A 48 -27.32 -0.07 -9.90
C GLU A 48 -26.17 -0.37 -8.95
N ASP A 49 -25.45 -1.46 -9.20
CA ASP A 49 -24.35 -1.95 -8.36
C ASP A 49 -23.02 -1.26 -8.66
N LEU A 50 -22.84 -0.71 -9.87
CA LEU A 50 -21.56 -0.18 -10.29
C LEU A 50 -21.32 1.21 -9.70
N THR A 51 -20.46 1.28 -8.70
CA THR A 51 -20.06 2.53 -8.03
C THR A 51 -19.66 3.65 -9.00
N PHE A 52 -18.95 3.31 -10.10
CA PHE A 52 -18.56 4.29 -11.12
C PHE A 52 -19.77 4.89 -11.85
N VAL A 53 -20.76 4.06 -12.20
CA VAL A 53 -22.00 4.51 -12.87
C VAL A 53 -22.82 5.37 -11.91
N ARG A 54 -22.99 4.93 -10.65
CA ARG A 54 -23.65 5.72 -9.60
C ARG A 54 -23.03 7.11 -9.46
N LYS A 55 -21.69 7.19 -9.43
CA LYS A 55 -20.95 8.46 -9.38
C LYS A 55 -21.18 9.32 -10.63
N GLY A 56 -21.22 8.72 -11.82
CA GLY A 56 -21.52 9.43 -13.06
C GLY A 56 -22.93 10.02 -13.06
N LEU A 57 -23.94 9.24 -12.64
CA LEU A 57 -25.33 9.65 -12.54
C LEU A 57 -25.53 10.83 -11.58
N LEU A 58 -24.91 10.77 -10.39
CA LEU A 58 -24.96 11.86 -9.41
C LEU A 58 -24.13 13.08 -9.88
N GLY A 59 -23.05 12.84 -10.62
CA GLY A 59 -22.17 13.87 -11.17
C GLY A 59 -22.86 14.90 -12.05
N LEU A 60 -23.96 14.53 -12.71
CA LEU A 60 -24.78 15.43 -13.51
C LEU A 60 -25.46 16.54 -12.67
N HIS A 61 -25.61 16.34 -11.36
CA HIS A 61 -26.26 17.29 -10.45
C HIS A 61 -25.26 18.11 -9.63
N LYS A 62 -24.00 18.17 -10.06
CA LYS A 62 -22.93 18.88 -9.33
C LYS A 62 -23.26 20.34 -9.04
N GLU A 63 -23.93 21.04 -9.95
CA GLU A 63 -24.30 22.45 -9.75
C GLU A 63 -25.33 22.62 -8.63
N LYS A 64 -26.27 21.68 -8.50
CA LYS A 64 -27.30 21.69 -7.44
C LYS A 64 -26.75 21.24 -6.09
N LEU A 65 -25.83 20.28 -6.09
CA LEU A 65 -25.23 19.71 -4.89
C LEU A 65 -24.04 20.53 -4.36
N GLY A 66 -23.42 21.34 -5.23
CA GLY A 66 -22.20 22.08 -4.90
C GLY A 66 -20.98 21.16 -4.69
N GLY A 67 -20.14 21.51 -3.72
CA GLY A 67 -18.97 20.72 -3.33
C GLY A 67 -19.38 19.46 -2.58
N TYR A 68 -19.18 18.29 -3.20
CA TYR A 68 -19.56 17.01 -2.59
C TYR A 68 -18.48 15.92 -2.69
N MET A 69 -18.62 14.92 -1.81
CA MET A 69 -17.94 13.64 -1.92
C MET A 69 -18.94 12.50 -1.86
N PHE A 70 -18.79 11.53 -2.77
CA PHE A 70 -19.69 10.40 -2.88
C PHE A 70 -18.89 9.12 -3.02
N ASP A 71 -19.20 8.10 -2.22
CA ASP A 71 -18.52 6.80 -2.26
C ASP A 71 -19.29 5.73 -3.03
N GLY A 72 -20.52 6.03 -3.46
CA GLY A 72 -21.45 5.10 -4.08
C GLY A 72 -22.72 4.91 -3.26
N THR A 73 -22.67 5.07 -1.95
CA THR A 73 -23.84 4.89 -1.06
C THR A 73 -24.04 6.12 -0.19
N LEU A 74 -22.96 6.66 0.36
CA LEU A 74 -22.95 7.82 1.23
C LEU A 74 -22.46 9.05 0.47
N LEU A 75 -23.22 10.13 0.60
CA LEU A 75 -22.96 11.45 0.06
C LEU A 75 -22.67 12.43 1.20
N TYR A 76 -21.52 13.10 1.09
CA TYR A 76 -21.06 14.12 2.03
C TYR A 76 -21.16 15.49 1.36
N LEU A 77 -21.89 16.41 1.98
CA LEU A 77 -22.12 17.78 1.47
C LEU A 77 -21.62 18.82 2.48
N CYS A 78 -21.03 19.91 1.97
CA CYS A 78 -20.67 21.07 2.80
C CYS A 78 -21.89 21.90 3.23
N ALA A 79 -23.00 21.79 2.50
CA ALA A 79 -24.19 22.59 2.71
C ALA A 79 -25.40 21.67 2.92
N HIS A 80 -26.33 22.11 3.76
CA HIS A 80 -27.64 21.47 3.87
C HIS A 80 -28.41 21.67 2.55
N LEU A 81 -29.03 20.58 2.08
CA LEU A 81 -30.00 20.67 1.01
C LEU A 81 -31.31 21.28 1.55
N ALA A 82 -32.14 21.80 0.65
CA ALA A 82 -33.37 22.50 1.03
C ALA A 82 -34.37 21.61 1.79
N ASN A 83 -34.39 20.31 1.49
CA ASN A 83 -35.26 19.32 2.11
C ASN A 83 -34.45 18.18 2.73
N ASP A 84 -35.03 17.43 3.67
CA ASP A 84 -34.41 16.23 4.22
C ASP A 84 -34.34 15.09 3.19
N VAL A 85 -35.28 15.07 2.24
CA VAL A 85 -35.30 14.13 1.12
C VAL A 85 -35.32 14.92 -0.18
N ASN A 86 -34.30 14.73 -1.01
CA ASN A 86 -34.18 15.38 -2.32
C ASN A 86 -34.13 14.33 -3.40
N GLU A 87 -34.86 14.57 -4.48
CA GLU A 87 -34.92 13.65 -5.61
C GLU A 87 -34.35 14.29 -6.86
N PHE A 88 -33.50 13.54 -7.54
CA PHE A 88 -32.91 13.89 -8.80
C PHE A 88 -33.21 12.82 -9.82
N THR A 89 -33.25 13.21 -11.09
CA THR A 89 -33.45 12.28 -12.19
C THR A 89 -32.26 12.40 -13.14
N SER A 90 -31.64 11.26 -13.47
CA SER A 90 -30.53 11.16 -14.41
C SER A 90 -30.84 10.10 -15.45
N THR A 91 -30.22 10.18 -16.63
CA THR A 91 -30.37 9.16 -17.67
C THR A 91 -29.07 8.37 -17.78
N ARG A 92 -29.14 7.04 -17.71
CA ARG A 92 -27.97 6.17 -17.83
C ARG A 92 -27.52 6.12 -19.30
N GLN A 93 -26.26 6.46 -19.55
CA GLN A 93 -25.74 6.58 -20.92
C GLN A 93 -25.65 5.25 -21.68
N SER A 94 -25.58 4.11 -20.99
CA SER A 94 -25.43 2.81 -21.64
C SER A 94 -26.68 2.34 -22.38
N ASP A 95 -27.86 2.69 -21.88
CA ASP A 95 -29.14 2.18 -22.38
C ASP A 95 -30.28 3.20 -22.39
N GLY A 96 -30.01 4.45 -22.00
CA GLY A 96 -31.01 5.51 -21.99
C GLY A 96 -32.06 5.39 -20.89
N VAL A 97 -31.89 4.46 -19.94
CA VAL A 97 -32.87 4.27 -18.85
C VAL A 97 -32.85 5.46 -17.90
N GLN A 98 -34.04 5.94 -17.54
CA GLN A 98 -34.21 7.00 -16.57
C GLN A 98 -34.03 6.45 -15.15
N MET A 99 -33.07 7.00 -14.43
CA MET A 99 -32.66 6.63 -13.08
C MET A 99 -33.11 7.70 -12.10
N ARG A 100 -33.92 7.32 -11.10
CA ARG A 100 -34.32 8.16 -9.96
C ARG A 100 -33.27 8.05 -8.86
N ILE A 101 -32.76 9.17 -8.40
CA ILE A 101 -31.73 9.29 -7.37
C ILE A 101 -32.38 9.97 -6.17
N ILE A 102 -32.47 9.28 -5.04
CA ILE A 102 -33.09 9.76 -3.80
C ILE A 102 -31.98 10.00 -2.79
N VAL A 103 -31.81 11.25 -2.37
CA VAL A 103 -30.80 11.70 -1.41
C VAL A 103 -31.49 12.03 -0.10
N LYS A 104 -31.27 11.21 0.94
CA LYS A 104 -31.89 11.35 2.26
C LYS A 104 -30.87 11.80 3.29
N LEU A 105 -31.17 12.87 4.02
CA LEU A 105 -30.35 13.32 5.14
C LEU A 105 -30.30 12.23 6.21
N THR A 106 -29.08 11.83 6.58
CA THR A 106 -28.83 10.83 7.63
C THR A 106 -28.39 11.51 8.92
N GLY A 107 -27.66 12.62 8.83
CA GLY A 107 -27.23 13.42 9.97
C GLY A 107 -26.03 14.30 9.67
N THR A 108 -25.41 14.83 10.71
CA THR A 108 -24.18 15.63 10.67
C THR A 108 -22.96 14.77 11.02
N LEU A 109 -21.83 15.03 10.37
CA LEU A 109 -20.61 14.24 10.53
C LEU A 109 -19.84 14.72 11.76
N GLU A 110 -20.05 14.04 12.89
CA GLU A 110 -19.43 14.41 14.17
C GLU A 110 -18.13 13.64 14.46
N LYS A 111 -17.28 14.23 15.32
CA LYS A 111 -16.04 13.60 15.76
C LYS A 111 -16.33 12.28 16.49
N GLY A 112 -15.86 11.19 15.89
CA GLY A 112 -15.97 9.85 16.47
C GLY A 112 -17.13 9.01 15.97
N ASP A 113 -17.89 9.50 14.98
CA ASP A 113 -18.68 8.68 14.07
C ASP A 113 -17.74 7.78 13.22
N PRO A 114 -18.03 6.47 13.05
CA PRO A 114 -17.35 5.62 12.06
C PRO A 114 -17.16 6.26 10.68
N TYR A 115 -18.14 7.03 10.19
CA TYR A 115 -18.09 7.67 8.87
C TYR A 115 -17.13 8.86 8.82
N TYR A 116 -16.75 9.43 9.97
CA TYR A 116 -15.84 10.58 10.06
C TYR A 116 -14.48 10.26 9.43
N LEU A 117 -13.86 9.14 9.84
CA LEU A 117 -12.56 8.74 9.28
C LEU A 117 -12.67 8.26 7.83
N GLN A 118 -13.80 7.66 7.44
CA GLN A 118 -14.03 7.25 6.06
C GLN A 118 -14.07 8.47 5.12
N PHE A 119 -14.79 9.52 5.51
CA PHE A 119 -14.83 10.79 4.79
C PHE A 119 -13.42 11.34 4.52
N TYR A 120 -12.60 11.48 5.56
CA TYR A 120 -11.24 12.01 5.39
C TYR A 120 -10.37 11.10 4.52
N ASN A 121 -10.53 9.77 4.60
CA ASN A 121 -9.81 8.86 3.72
C ASN A 121 -10.22 9.02 2.24
N ILE A 122 -11.49 9.25 1.96
CA ILE A 122 -11.99 9.51 0.60
C ILE A 122 -11.44 10.85 0.10
N LEU A 123 -11.54 11.88 0.93
CA LEU A 123 -11.03 13.22 0.66
C LEU A 123 -9.54 13.18 0.30
N MET A 124 -8.74 12.51 1.13
CA MET A 124 -7.31 12.33 0.90
C MET A 124 -7.01 11.67 -0.44
N ARG A 125 -7.70 10.56 -0.76
CA ARG A 125 -7.52 9.86 -2.04
C ARG A 125 -7.87 10.75 -3.22
N LYS A 126 -8.93 11.55 -3.11
CA LYS A 126 -9.33 12.53 -4.13
C LYS A 126 -8.27 13.61 -4.30
N CYS A 127 -7.69 14.13 -3.23
CA CYS A 127 -6.62 15.13 -3.34
C CYS A 127 -5.36 14.55 -3.98
N LEU A 128 -4.93 13.36 -3.56
CA LEU A 128 -3.76 12.68 -4.13
C LEU A 128 -3.95 12.33 -5.61
N SER A 129 -5.18 12.04 -6.06
CA SER A 129 -5.44 11.80 -7.48
C SER A 129 -5.26 13.05 -8.35
N HIS A 130 -5.33 14.26 -7.79
CA HIS A 130 -5.06 15.51 -8.54
C HIS A 130 -3.56 15.75 -8.72
N LEU A 131 -2.69 15.07 -7.96
CA LEU A 131 -1.24 15.19 -8.08
C LEU A 131 -0.64 14.35 -9.21
N LYS A 132 -1.48 13.82 -10.12
CA LYS A 132 -1.07 12.91 -11.20
C LYS A 132 -0.29 11.68 -10.71
N LEU A 133 -0.48 11.31 -9.44
CA LEU A 133 0.08 10.09 -8.87
C LEU A 133 -0.79 8.90 -9.25
N GLN A 134 -0.14 7.77 -9.50
CA GLN A 134 -0.76 6.51 -9.85
C GLN A 134 -1.07 5.71 -8.58
N PHE A 135 -2.32 5.28 -8.45
CA PHE A 135 -2.73 4.43 -7.34
C PHE A 135 -2.31 2.98 -7.62
N VAL A 136 -1.38 2.45 -6.84
CA VAL A 136 -0.89 1.07 -6.96
C VAL A 136 -1.11 0.32 -5.64
N GLY A 137 -2.03 -0.65 -5.67
CA GLY A 137 -2.42 -1.42 -4.50
C GLY A 137 -3.18 -0.58 -3.47
N ARG A 138 -2.46 0.05 -2.53
CA ARG A 138 -3.05 0.88 -1.45
C ARG A 138 -2.47 2.28 -1.34
N ASN A 139 -1.41 2.56 -2.11
CA ASN A 139 -0.61 3.78 -1.98
C ASN A 139 -0.50 4.48 -3.34
N PHE A 140 -0.01 5.71 -3.32
CA PHE A 140 0.15 6.54 -4.51
C PHE A 140 1.64 6.66 -4.85
N PHE A 141 1.97 6.46 -6.13
CA PHE A 141 3.34 6.50 -6.63
C PHE A 141 3.42 7.36 -7.89
N ASP A 142 4.58 7.97 -8.11
CA ASP A 142 4.87 8.78 -9.28
C ASP A 142 5.67 7.96 -10.32
N PRO A 143 5.03 7.52 -11.42
CA PRO A 143 5.74 6.80 -12.48
C PRO A 143 6.65 7.71 -13.32
N HIS A 144 6.44 9.04 -13.32
CA HIS A 144 7.25 9.98 -14.08
C HIS A 144 8.57 10.29 -13.37
N ALA A 145 8.57 10.30 -12.04
CA ALA A 145 9.77 10.46 -11.22
C ALA A 145 10.51 9.14 -10.94
N LYS A 146 10.32 8.11 -11.77
CA LYS A 146 10.93 6.80 -11.59
C LYS A 146 12.45 6.84 -11.67
N VAL A 147 13.10 5.99 -10.88
CA VAL A 147 14.54 5.75 -10.92
C VAL A 147 14.80 4.36 -11.49
N GLU A 148 15.61 4.27 -12.54
CA GLU A 148 15.95 2.99 -13.18
C GLU A 148 17.21 2.38 -12.54
N ILE A 149 17.11 1.14 -12.10
CA ILE A 149 18.25 0.30 -11.71
C ILE A 149 18.54 -0.63 -12.90
N ARG A 150 19.28 -0.11 -13.87
CA ARG A 150 19.50 -0.76 -15.18
C ARG A 150 20.18 -2.12 -15.06
N GLU A 151 21.15 -2.25 -14.15
CA GLU A 151 21.92 -3.48 -13.92
C GLU A 151 21.03 -4.68 -13.58
N HIS A 152 19.90 -4.44 -12.91
CA HIS A 152 18.96 -5.47 -12.49
C HIS A 152 17.62 -5.42 -13.24
N ARG A 153 17.43 -4.48 -14.19
CA ARG A 153 16.18 -4.27 -14.95
C ARG A 153 14.97 -3.99 -14.04
N PHE A 154 15.18 -3.14 -13.03
CA PHE A 154 14.13 -2.66 -12.12
C PHE A 154 13.92 -1.15 -12.23
N GLU A 155 12.73 -0.72 -11.87
CA GLU A 155 12.36 0.67 -11.69
C GLU A 155 11.86 0.87 -10.26
N LEU A 156 12.27 1.97 -9.66
CA LEU A 156 11.80 2.44 -8.37
C LEU A 156 10.89 3.63 -8.59
N TRP A 157 9.61 3.47 -8.30
CA TRP A 157 8.66 4.58 -8.37
C TRP A 157 8.55 5.19 -6.98
N PRO A 158 8.97 6.45 -6.77
CA PRO A 158 8.79 7.13 -5.49
C PRO A 158 7.30 7.33 -5.22
N GLY A 159 6.92 7.34 -3.95
CA GLY A 159 5.52 7.52 -3.59
C GLY A 159 5.32 7.79 -2.10
N TYR A 160 4.06 7.79 -1.72
CA TYR A 160 3.63 8.19 -0.39
C TYR A 160 2.63 7.19 0.17
N ILE A 161 2.85 6.81 1.43
CA ILE A 161 1.87 6.13 2.26
C ILE A 161 1.19 7.21 3.08
N THR A 162 -0.11 7.35 2.92
CA THR A 162 -0.90 8.34 3.66
C THR A 162 -1.93 7.67 4.53
N SER A 163 -2.08 8.13 5.76
CA SER A 163 -3.11 7.65 6.68
C SER A 163 -3.62 8.80 7.52
N ILE A 164 -4.93 8.96 7.62
CA ILE A 164 -5.57 9.94 8.50
C ILE A 164 -6.21 9.21 9.68
N ARG A 165 -5.92 9.68 10.90
CA ARG A 165 -6.42 9.05 12.13
C ARG A 165 -6.72 10.11 13.18
N GLN A 166 -7.71 9.82 14.01
CA GLN A 166 -7.97 10.57 15.22
C GLN A 166 -6.90 10.23 16.26
N HIS A 167 -6.14 11.23 16.72
CA HIS A 167 -5.26 11.13 17.88
C HIS A 167 -5.94 11.77 19.09
N GLU A 168 -5.26 11.81 20.25
CA GLU A 168 -5.87 12.25 21.51
C GLU A 168 -6.51 13.64 21.47
N GLN A 169 -5.93 14.57 20.71
CA GLN A 169 -6.41 15.96 20.65
C GLN A 169 -6.82 16.39 19.25
N ASP A 170 -6.13 15.86 18.23
CA ASP A 170 -6.22 16.36 16.86
C ASP A 170 -6.39 15.22 15.86
N LEU A 171 -7.02 15.56 14.74
CA LEU A 171 -7.05 14.71 13.55
C LEU A 171 -5.72 14.89 12.81
N LEU A 172 -4.92 13.84 12.74
CA LEU A 172 -3.58 13.91 12.17
C LEU A 172 -3.49 13.08 10.88
N MET A 173 -2.82 13.64 9.88
CA MET A 173 -2.46 12.94 8.66
C MET A 173 -1.00 12.52 8.73
N CYS A 174 -0.75 11.22 8.76
CA CYS A 174 0.57 10.65 8.53
C CYS A 174 0.87 10.64 7.04
N CYS A 175 2.06 11.07 6.66
CA CYS A 175 2.61 10.91 5.32
C CYS A 175 4.02 10.32 5.43
N GLU A 176 4.22 9.17 4.79
CA GLU A 176 5.50 8.46 4.81
C GLU A 176 6.01 8.26 3.39
N ILE A 177 7.28 8.58 3.16
CA ILE A 177 7.93 8.39 1.86
C ILE A 177 8.20 6.91 1.67
N THR A 178 7.78 6.37 0.54
CA THR A 178 7.98 4.97 0.18
C THR A 178 8.40 4.85 -1.29
N HIS A 179 8.77 3.65 -1.70
CA HIS A 179 9.11 3.34 -3.08
C HIS A 179 8.42 2.06 -3.50
N LYS A 180 7.83 2.04 -4.69
CA LYS A 180 7.34 0.82 -5.32
C LYS A 180 8.42 0.28 -6.23
N VAL A 181 8.69 -1.00 -6.05
CA VAL A 181 9.65 -1.75 -6.85
C VAL A 181 8.90 -2.40 -8.00
N MET A 182 9.23 -1.99 -9.22
CA MET A 182 8.62 -2.46 -10.45
C MET A 182 9.69 -3.17 -11.28
N ARG A 183 9.42 -4.38 -11.73
CA ARG A 183 10.33 -5.10 -12.61
C ARG A 183 10.03 -4.73 -14.06
N GLN A 184 11.04 -4.44 -14.88
CA GLN A 184 10.83 -4.10 -16.30
C GLN A 184 10.45 -5.33 -17.14
N GLN A 185 10.86 -6.52 -16.70
CA GLN A 185 10.52 -7.78 -17.36
C GLN A 185 9.11 -8.23 -16.96
N ASN A 186 8.27 -8.51 -17.97
CA ASN A 186 7.01 -9.20 -17.77
C ASN A 186 7.22 -10.68 -17.42
N LEU A 187 6.19 -11.34 -16.92
CA LEU A 187 6.26 -12.74 -16.54
C LEU A 187 6.62 -13.63 -17.73
N LEU A 188 6.08 -13.34 -18.93
CA LEU A 188 6.40 -14.12 -20.13
C LEU A 188 7.91 -14.18 -20.40
N HIS A 189 8.61 -13.06 -20.29
CA HIS A 189 10.06 -13.00 -20.50
C HIS A 189 10.82 -13.82 -19.45
N ILE A 190 10.38 -13.78 -18.19
CA ILE A 190 11.00 -14.57 -17.10
C ILE A 190 10.74 -16.06 -17.34
N MET A 191 9.52 -16.42 -17.77
CA MET A 191 9.15 -17.79 -18.11
C MET A 191 10.02 -18.34 -19.25
N SER A 192 10.19 -17.59 -20.35
CA SER A 192 11.04 -17.99 -21.47
C SER A 192 12.49 -18.20 -21.02
N ARG A 193 13.04 -17.28 -20.23
CA ARG A 193 14.42 -17.39 -19.72
C ARG A 193 14.62 -18.64 -18.85
N ILE A 194 13.69 -18.96 -17.95
CA ILE A 194 13.78 -20.16 -17.11
C ILE A 194 13.75 -21.42 -17.98
N ARG A 195 12.86 -21.43 -18.99
CA ARG A 195 12.71 -22.54 -19.94
C ARG A 195 14.00 -22.77 -20.75
N GLU A 196 14.67 -21.69 -21.16
CA GLU A 196 15.97 -21.73 -21.84
C GLU A 196 17.09 -22.23 -20.92
N GLU A 197 17.23 -21.65 -19.71
CA GLU A 197 18.32 -21.98 -18.77
C GLU A 197 18.29 -23.43 -18.27
N LYS A 198 17.09 -24.02 -18.16
CA LYS A 198 16.91 -25.34 -17.55
C LYS A 198 16.36 -26.40 -18.52
N GLY A 199 16.49 -26.19 -19.83
CA GLY A 199 16.33 -27.26 -20.83
C GLY A 199 14.90 -27.65 -21.21
N GLY A 200 13.93 -26.72 -21.18
CA GLY A 200 12.70 -26.86 -21.97
C GLY A 200 11.45 -27.44 -21.28
N GLY A 201 11.47 -27.69 -19.96
CA GLY A 201 10.32 -28.28 -19.24
C GLY A 201 9.34 -27.27 -18.64
N ASP A 202 8.02 -27.49 -18.85
CA ASP A 202 6.96 -26.62 -18.29
C ASP A 202 6.86 -26.65 -16.77
N PHE A 203 7.38 -27.70 -16.13
CA PHE A 203 7.30 -27.87 -14.67
C PHE A 203 8.01 -26.75 -13.90
N GLN A 204 9.01 -26.12 -14.50
CA GLN A 204 9.81 -25.08 -13.87
C GLN A 204 9.04 -23.76 -13.76
N VAL A 205 8.00 -23.60 -14.58
CA VAL A 205 7.13 -22.42 -14.60
C VAL A 205 6.15 -22.44 -13.42
N TYR A 206 5.92 -23.60 -12.78
CA TYR A 206 5.13 -23.66 -11.54
C TYR A 206 5.75 -22.87 -10.37
N ILE A 207 7.01 -22.41 -10.48
CA ILE A 207 7.61 -21.48 -9.51
C ILE A 207 6.85 -20.15 -9.40
N PHE A 208 6.04 -19.79 -10.40
CA PHE A 208 5.21 -18.58 -10.37
C PHE A 208 3.90 -18.77 -9.58
N ILE A 209 3.52 -19.99 -9.19
CA ILE A 209 2.36 -20.22 -8.31
C ILE A 209 2.62 -19.54 -6.94
N LYS A 210 1.59 -18.88 -6.41
CA LYS A 210 1.61 -18.00 -5.22
C LYS A 210 2.43 -16.71 -5.40
N LEU A 211 2.91 -16.39 -6.59
CA LEU A 211 3.53 -15.10 -6.84
C LEU A 211 2.48 -13.98 -6.84
N PHE A 212 2.78 -12.88 -6.15
CA PHE A 212 2.04 -11.64 -6.29
C PHE A 212 2.50 -10.91 -7.55
N ILE A 213 1.57 -10.64 -8.45
CA ILE A 213 1.81 -9.98 -9.74
C ILE A 213 1.00 -8.69 -9.83
N LEU A 214 1.43 -7.80 -10.71
CA LEU A 214 0.74 -6.57 -11.09
C LEU A 214 0.46 -6.58 -12.59
N THR A 215 -0.71 -6.12 -13.01
CA THR A 215 -1.08 -6.05 -14.42
C THR A 215 -0.99 -4.63 -14.95
N ASP A 216 -0.35 -4.44 -16.11
CA ASP A 216 -0.15 -3.11 -16.72
C ASP A 216 -1.46 -2.44 -17.13
N SER A 217 -2.48 -3.23 -17.45
CA SER A 217 -3.76 -2.72 -17.96
C SER A 217 -4.53 -1.88 -16.94
N ASN A 218 -4.44 -2.19 -15.65
CA ASN A 218 -5.25 -1.56 -14.60
C ASN A 218 -4.49 -1.34 -13.28
N ASN A 219 -3.22 -1.73 -13.19
CA ASN A 219 -2.38 -1.71 -11.98
C ASN A 219 -2.94 -2.47 -10.78
N ASN A 220 -3.89 -3.38 -11.03
CA ASN A 220 -4.38 -4.29 -10.02
C ASN A 220 -3.32 -5.35 -9.74
N THR A 221 -3.36 -5.82 -8.50
CA THR A 221 -2.49 -6.88 -8.02
C THR A 221 -3.28 -8.17 -7.89
N TYR A 222 -2.70 -9.26 -8.36
CA TYR A 222 -3.28 -10.60 -8.29
C TYR A 222 -2.28 -11.57 -7.66
N THR A 223 -2.79 -12.67 -7.12
CA THR A 223 -1.95 -13.80 -6.69
C THR A 223 -2.14 -14.91 -7.70
N VAL A 224 -1.06 -15.37 -8.31
CA VAL A 224 -1.14 -16.50 -9.25
C VAL A 224 -1.49 -17.74 -8.45
N GLU A 225 -2.57 -18.42 -8.83
CA GLU A 225 -2.98 -19.66 -8.18
C GLU A 225 -2.62 -20.89 -9.03
N ASP A 226 -2.71 -20.76 -10.34
CA ASP A 226 -2.31 -21.80 -11.29
C ASP A 226 -1.88 -21.20 -12.63
N ILE A 227 -1.39 -22.05 -13.54
CA ILE A 227 -0.95 -21.69 -14.89
C ILE A 227 -1.58 -22.67 -15.87
N ASP A 228 -2.41 -22.15 -16.76
CA ASP A 228 -3.09 -22.94 -17.78
C ASP A 228 -2.36 -22.83 -19.12
N PHE A 229 -1.90 -23.97 -19.63
CA PHE A 229 -1.20 -24.08 -20.91
C PHE A 229 -2.14 -24.37 -22.09
N GLN A 230 -3.41 -24.71 -21.83
CA GLN A 230 -4.40 -25.00 -22.86
C GLN A 230 -5.08 -23.72 -23.35
N THR A 231 -5.46 -22.84 -22.41
CA THR A 231 -6.03 -21.53 -22.74
C THR A 231 -4.94 -20.58 -23.23
N LYS A 232 -5.24 -19.84 -24.29
CA LYS A 232 -4.33 -18.89 -24.96
C LYS A 232 -4.98 -17.52 -25.10
N PRO A 233 -4.22 -16.46 -25.42
CA PRO A 233 -4.81 -15.15 -25.74
C PRO A 233 -5.85 -15.15 -26.87
N SER A 234 -5.81 -16.12 -27.78
CA SER A 234 -6.82 -16.31 -28.83
C SER A 234 -8.10 -17.00 -28.37
N SER A 235 -8.10 -17.62 -27.18
CA SER A 235 -9.28 -18.27 -26.61
C SER A 235 -10.32 -17.22 -26.21
N THR A 236 -11.60 -17.62 -26.22
CA THR A 236 -12.73 -16.76 -25.87
C THR A 236 -13.18 -16.96 -24.43
N PHE A 237 -13.77 -15.91 -23.86
CA PHE A 237 -14.48 -16.00 -22.60
C PHE A 237 -15.80 -15.24 -22.72
N HIS A 238 -16.77 -15.65 -21.90
CA HIS A 238 -18.08 -15.03 -21.89
C HIS A 238 -18.06 -13.71 -21.08
N LEU A 239 -18.22 -12.59 -21.78
CA LEU A 239 -18.28 -11.27 -21.19
C LEU A 239 -19.69 -11.00 -20.69
N LYS A 240 -19.97 -11.38 -19.43
CA LYS A 240 -21.28 -11.27 -18.77
C LYS A 240 -22.00 -9.93 -18.98
N LYS A 241 -21.25 -8.82 -19.02
CA LYS A 241 -21.80 -7.46 -19.15
C LYS A 241 -22.44 -7.17 -20.50
N GLU A 242 -21.87 -7.72 -21.56
CA GLU A 242 -22.30 -7.48 -22.94
C GLU A 242 -22.99 -8.73 -23.52
N ASN A 243 -23.16 -9.77 -22.70
CA ASN A 243 -23.69 -11.08 -23.06
C ASN A 243 -23.12 -11.62 -24.39
N ARG A 244 -21.81 -11.44 -24.58
CA ARG A 244 -21.10 -11.87 -25.79
C ARG A 244 -19.85 -12.64 -25.45
N GLU A 245 -19.45 -13.51 -26.37
CA GLU A 245 -18.11 -14.08 -26.35
C GLU A 245 -17.11 -13.12 -27.01
N ILE A 246 -15.95 -12.99 -26.37
CA ILE A 246 -14.84 -12.19 -26.88
C ILE A 246 -13.53 -12.90 -26.56
N SER A 247 -12.55 -12.81 -27.46
CA SER A 247 -11.21 -13.32 -27.17
C SER A 247 -10.48 -12.47 -26.12
N TYR A 248 -9.55 -13.05 -25.37
CA TYR A 248 -8.71 -12.27 -24.46
C TYR A 248 -7.97 -11.15 -25.20
N ALA A 249 -7.38 -11.44 -26.36
CA ALA A 249 -6.67 -10.45 -27.16
C ALA A 249 -7.57 -9.29 -27.62
N GLU A 250 -8.77 -9.59 -28.10
CA GLU A 250 -9.72 -8.56 -28.52
C GLU A 250 -10.23 -7.75 -27.33
N TYR A 251 -10.46 -8.39 -26.17
CA TYR A 251 -10.83 -7.69 -24.95
C TYR A 251 -9.77 -6.67 -24.51
N TYR A 252 -8.48 -7.07 -24.49
CA TYR A 252 -7.40 -6.16 -24.11
C TYR A 252 -7.22 -5.02 -25.14
N ARG A 253 -7.41 -5.32 -26.43
CA ARG A 253 -7.37 -4.30 -27.48
C ARG A 253 -8.52 -3.30 -27.35
N ASN A 254 -9.75 -3.76 -27.19
CA ASN A 254 -10.92 -2.89 -27.14
C ASN A 254 -10.98 -2.07 -25.85
N LYS A 255 -10.65 -2.69 -24.71
CA LYS A 255 -10.81 -2.05 -23.40
C LYS A 255 -9.61 -1.21 -22.97
N TYR A 256 -8.39 -1.67 -23.29
CA TYR A 256 -7.16 -1.04 -22.80
C TYR A 256 -6.27 -0.50 -23.93
N ASN A 257 -6.66 -0.69 -25.19
CA ASN A 257 -5.85 -0.35 -26.37
C ASN A 257 -4.47 -1.03 -26.35
N ILE A 258 -4.41 -2.28 -25.87
CA ILE A 258 -3.18 -3.08 -25.77
C ILE A 258 -3.23 -4.20 -26.80
N ASN A 259 -2.18 -4.31 -27.63
CA ASN A 259 -2.03 -5.40 -28.57
C ASN A 259 -1.09 -6.48 -27.99
N ILE A 260 -1.60 -7.71 -27.82
CA ILE A 260 -0.83 -8.86 -27.33
C ILE A 260 0.06 -9.37 -28.47
N ARG A 261 1.35 -9.56 -28.21
CA ARG A 261 2.31 -9.98 -29.24
C ARG A 261 2.40 -11.49 -29.38
N ASN A 262 2.45 -12.22 -28.26
CA ASN A 262 2.56 -13.67 -28.28
C ASN A 262 1.20 -14.34 -28.10
N MET A 263 0.58 -14.80 -29.19
CA MET A 263 -0.74 -15.45 -29.13
C MET A 263 -0.72 -16.90 -28.65
N THR A 264 0.47 -17.49 -28.48
CA THR A 264 0.64 -18.88 -28.04
C THR A 264 1.08 -19.04 -26.59
N GLN A 265 1.27 -17.92 -25.89
CA GLN A 265 1.67 -17.93 -24.49
C GLN A 265 0.58 -18.61 -23.62
N PRO A 266 0.97 -19.31 -22.54
CA PRO A 266 0.01 -19.82 -21.57
C PRO A 266 -0.65 -18.67 -20.81
N MET A 267 -1.67 -18.96 -20.02
CA MET A 267 -2.43 -17.98 -19.24
C MET A 267 -2.23 -18.22 -17.75
N LEU A 268 -2.16 -17.14 -16.97
CA LEU A 268 -2.10 -17.22 -15.50
C LEU A 268 -3.51 -17.28 -14.95
N VAL A 269 -3.76 -18.17 -14.00
CA VAL A 269 -5.06 -18.35 -13.36
C VAL A 269 -5.02 -17.72 -11.97
N THR A 270 -6.02 -16.90 -11.65
CA THR A 270 -6.23 -16.31 -10.32
C THR A 270 -7.71 -16.36 -9.98
N CYS A 271 -8.06 -16.65 -8.73
CA CYS A 271 -9.40 -16.40 -8.22
C CYS A 271 -9.55 -14.92 -7.83
N THR A 272 -10.76 -14.37 -7.99
CA THR A 272 -11.10 -13.03 -7.46
C THR A 272 -10.85 -12.92 -5.95
N THR A 273 -10.55 -11.69 -5.50
CA THR A 273 -10.14 -11.33 -4.13
C THR A 273 -10.93 -12.00 -3.00
N ASP A 274 -10.30 -12.11 -1.82
CA ASP A 274 -10.90 -12.68 -0.60
C ASP A 274 -12.30 -12.17 -0.24
N LYS A 275 -12.63 -10.92 -0.60
CA LYS A 275 -13.99 -10.36 -0.44
C LYS A 275 -15.04 -11.16 -1.23
N ASN A 276 -14.77 -11.47 -2.51
CA ASN A 276 -15.66 -12.25 -3.36
C ASN A 276 -15.71 -13.72 -2.92
N ARG A 277 -14.58 -14.25 -2.43
CA ARG A 277 -14.52 -15.61 -1.87
C ARG A 277 -15.40 -15.77 -0.63
N ARG A 278 -15.40 -14.79 0.28
CA ARG A 278 -16.27 -14.77 1.48
C ARG A 278 -17.76 -14.62 1.14
N SER A 279 -18.08 -14.02 0.00
CA SER A 279 -19.45 -13.86 -0.50
C SER A 279 -19.93 -15.01 -1.43
N GLY A 280 -19.14 -16.09 -1.56
CA GLY A 280 -19.50 -17.25 -2.40
C GLY A 280 -19.44 -17.00 -3.92
N ARG A 281 -18.88 -15.87 -4.36
CA ARG A 281 -18.77 -15.47 -5.79
C ARG A 281 -17.34 -15.56 -6.29
N ALA A 282 -16.65 -16.67 -6.02
CA ALA A 282 -15.29 -16.87 -6.51
C ALA A 282 -15.32 -17.08 -8.03
N GLU A 283 -14.91 -16.06 -8.78
CA GLU A 283 -14.74 -16.16 -10.23
C GLU A 283 -13.27 -16.44 -10.57
N ILE A 284 -13.05 -17.37 -11.50
CA ILE A 284 -11.74 -17.65 -12.09
C ILE A 284 -11.44 -16.56 -13.12
N VAL A 285 -10.27 -15.95 -13.00
CA VAL A 285 -9.78 -14.90 -13.90
C VAL A 285 -8.50 -15.40 -14.56
N TYR A 286 -8.43 -15.25 -15.87
CA TYR A 286 -7.25 -15.56 -16.67
C TYR A 286 -6.52 -14.26 -17.02
N LEU A 287 -5.21 -14.24 -16.81
CA LEU A 287 -4.34 -13.09 -17.07
C LEU A 287 -3.24 -13.47 -18.07
N VAL A 288 -2.90 -12.53 -18.94
CA VAL A 288 -1.89 -12.72 -19.98
C VAL A 288 -0.49 -12.44 -19.40
N PRO A 289 0.45 -13.42 -19.36
CA PRO A 289 1.77 -13.23 -18.76
C PRO A 289 2.59 -12.06 -19.34
N GLU A 290 2.41 -11.75 -20.63
CA GLU A 290 3.04 -10.62 -21.31
C GLU A 290 2.67 -9.26 -20.70
N LEU A 291 1.50 -9.16 -20.07
CA LEU A 291 0.96 -7.93 -19.47
C LEU A 291 1.06 -7.93 -17.94
N CYS A 292 1.78 -8.90 -17.37
CA CYS A 292 1.92 -9.10 -15.94
C CYS A 292 3.37 -8.93 -15.52
N HIS A 293 3.59 -8.24 -14.40
CA HIS A 293 4.91 -8.01 -13.81
C HIS A 293 4.98 -8.61 -12.40
N ALA A 294 6.09 -9.29 -12.11
CA ALA A 294 6.34 -9.81 -10.77
C ALA A 294 6.54 -8.66 -9.78
N THR A 295 5.90 -8.73 -8.61
CA THR A 295 6.13 -7.73 -7.56
C THR A 295 7.55 -7.86 -6.98
N GLY A 296 8.18 -6.72 -6.68
CA GLY A 296 9.60 -6.68 -6.29
C GLY A 296 9.96 -7.44 -5.01
N GLN A 297 9.00 -7.77 -4.13
CA GLN A 297 9.29 -8.44 -2.86
C GLN A 297 9.86 -9.86 -3.05
N TYR A 298 9.41 -10.59 -4.07
CA TYR A 298 9.96 -11.91 -4.38
C TYR A 298 11.39 -11.81 -4.94
N ALA A 299 11.65 -10.85 -5.83
CA ALA A 299 12.97 -10.64 -6.41
C ALA A 299 14.02 -10.22 -5.37
N MET A 300 13.64 -9.33 -4.44
CA MET A 300 14.53 -8.87 -3.37
C MET A 300 14.97 -9.98 -2.40
N ARG A 301 14.18 -11.04 -2.22
CA ARG A 301 14.56 -12.17 -1.33
C ARG A 301 15.71 -13.01 -1.88
N ASN A 302 15.88 -13.01 -3.20
CA ASN A 302 16.80 -13.93 -3.87
C ASN A 302 18.06 -13.24 -4.42
N ASP A 303 18.15 -11.90 -4.35
CA ASP A 303 19.29 -11.12 -4.89
C ASP A 303 19.74 -10.01 -3.92
N PHE A 304 20.81 -10.27 -3.16
CA PHE A 304 21.39 -9.30 -2.23
C PHE A 304 22.01 -8.08 -2.92
N ARG A 305 22.52 -8.23 -4.15
CA ARG A 305 23.10 -7.11 -4.91
C ARG A 305 22.02 -6.12 -5.32
N LEU A 306 20.86 -6.64 -5.72
CA LEU A 306 19.66 -5.83 -5.97
C LEU A 306 19.26 -5.05 -4.71
N VAL A 307 19.22 -5.69 -3.54
CA VAL A 307 18.88 -5.01 -2.28
C VAL A 307 19.85 -3.87 -1.97
N ASP A 308 21.15 -4.07 -2.18
CA ASP A 308 22.16 -3.04 -1.94
C ASP A 308 22.05 -1.87 -2.94
N ALA A 309 21.88 -2.16 -4.23
CA ALA A 309 21.64 -1.15 -5.26
C ALA A 309 20.37 -0.32 -4.95
N MET A 310 19.30 -0.97 -4.47
CA MET A 310 18.07 -0.29 -4.06
C MET A 310 18.24 0.51 -2.78
N ALA A 311 19.08 0.05 -1.84
CA ALA A 311 19.36 0.75 -0.60
C ALA A 311 19.98 2.13 -0.88
N GLN A 312 20.82 2.26 -1.91
CA GLN A 312 21.42 3.53 -2.30
C GLN A 312 20.38 4.59 -2.69
N HIS A 313 19.25 4.17 -3.28
CA HIS A 313 18.17 5.07 -3.69
C HIS A 313 17.06 5.24 -2.64
N THR A 314 16.87 4.25 -1.76
CA THR A 314 15.76 4.24 -0.78
C THR A 314 16.18 4.72 0.61
N ARG A 315 17.48 4.68 0.96
CA ARG A 315 18.01 5.21 2.22
C ARG A 315 18.09 6.73 2.17
N ILE A 316 17.04 7.36 2.67
CA ILE A 316 16.95 8.81 2.79
C ILE A 316 17.26 9.18 4.24
N ASN A 317 18.20 10.11 4.44
CA ASN A 317 18.52 10.61 5.78
C ASN A 317 17.38 11.47 6.35
N ALA A 318 17.40 11.75 7.66
CA ALA A 318 16.32 12.45 8.34
C ALA A 318 16.02 13.84 7.74
N GLN A 319 17.06 14.62 7.41
CA GLN A 319 16.91 15.98 6.87
C GLN A 319 16.27 15.97 5.48
N GLN A 320 16.76 15.12 4.58
CA GLN A 320 16.20 14.95 3.24
C GLN A 320 14.75 14.46 3.29
N ARG A 321 14.43 13.58 4.26
CA ARG A 321 13.06 13.10 4.47
C ARG A 321 12.13 14.25 4.85
N VAL A 322 12.53 15.12 5.78
CA VAL A 322 11.76 16.32 6.15
C VAL A 322 11.58 17.25 4.96
N GLN A 323 12.63 17.50 4.18
CA GLN A 323 12.54 18.35 2.98
C GLN A 323 11.55 17.79 1.95
N LYS A 324 11.62 16.49 1.65
CA LYS A 324 10.71 15.83 0.71
C LYS A 324 9.26 15.82 1.22
N LEU A 325 9.05 15.66 2.52
CA LEU A 325 7.71 15.74 3.12
C LEU A 325 7.15 17.16 3.03
N ASN A 326 7.94 18.18 3.31
CA ASN A 326 7.51 19.58 3.23
C ASN A 326 7.28 20.06 1.78
N ALA A 327 7.99 19.47 0.80
CA ALA A 327 7.80 19.76 -0.62
C ALA A 327 6.50 19.18 -1.21
N LEU A 328 5.79 18.33 -0.46
CA LEU A 328 4.56 17.71 -0.92
C LEU A 328 3.42 18.74 -1.01
N ASN A 329 3.06 19.18 -2.22
CA ASN A 329 2.02 20.19 -2.44
C ASN A 329 0.58 19.77 -2.06
N VAL A 330 0.37 18.59 -1.44
CA VAL A 330 -0.95 18.17 -0.92
C VAL A 330 -1.49 19.16 0.11
N PHE A 331 -0.62 19.87 0.85
CA PHE A 331 -1.02 20.74 1.94
C PHE A 331 -1.89 21.92 1.51
N ILE A 332 -1.74 22.38 0.26
CA ILE A 332 -2.52 23.50 -0.29
C ILE A 332 -3.97 23.09 -0.57
N ILE A 333 -4.19 21.84 -0.99
CA ILE A 333 -5.51 21.36 -1.43
C ILE A 333 -6.45 21.07 -0.23
N LEU A 334 -5.88 20.75 0.93
CA LEU A 334 -6.63 20.31 2.11
C LEU A 334 -6.60 21.28 3.29
N GLU A 335 -5.99 22.46 3.13
CA GLU A 335 -5.63 23.35 4.23
C GLU A 335 -4.94 22.62 5.40
N LEU A 336 -4.18 21.57 5.10
CA LEU A 336 -3.38 20.87 6.09
C LEU A 336 -2.30 21.85 6.58
N GLY A 337 -1.94 21.72 7.86
CA GLY A 337 -0.80 22.45 8.41
C GLY A 337 0.44 22.22 7.52
N LYS A 338 1.12 23.30 7.12
CA LYS A 338 2.31 23.26 6.26
C LYS A 338 3.54 22.69 6.98
N GLU A 339 3.46 22.57 8.30
CA GLU A 339 4.57 22.16 9.16
C GLU A 339 4.31 20.79 9.77
N LEU A 340 5.39 20.02 9.91
CA LEU A 340 5.40 18.77 10.63
C LEU A 340 5.09 19.00 12.11
N ILE A 341 4.34 18.09 12.71
CA ILE A 341 3.99 18.19 14.12
C ILE A 341 5.23 17.94 14.98
N THR A 342 5.50 18.91 15.84
CA THR A 342 6.45 18.78 16.95
C THR A 342 5.79 18.04 18.11
N VAL A 343 6.39 16.94 18.51
CA VAL A 343 5.97 16.11 19.64
C VAL A 343 6.98 16.27 20.77
N PRO A 344 6.56 16.70 21.96
CA PRO A 344 7.42 16.68 23.13
C PRO A 344 7.66 15.22 23.54
N ALA A 345 8.92 14.82 23.57
CA ALA A 345 9.34 13.47 23.96
C ALA A 345 10.45 13.53 25.01
N ARG A 346 10.92 12.35 25.44
CA ARG A 346 11.98 12.23 26.44
C ARG A 346 13.01 11.21 26.00
N VAL A 347 14.28 11.56 26.15
CA VAL A 347 15.40 10.62 25.98
C VAL A 347 15.68 10.00 27.35
N LEU A 348 15.47 8.69 27.47
CA LEU A 348 15.75 7.96 28.71
C LEU A 348 17.24 7.98 29.03
N ASN A 349 17.54 7.82 30.32
CA ASN A 349 18.93 7.70 30.76
C ASN A 349 19.54 6.42 30.20
N GLU A 350 20.86 6.45 29.96
CA GLU A 350 21.59 5.28 29.49
C GLU A 350 21.42 4.10 30.44
N ALA A 351 21.25 2.92 29.87
CA ALA A 351 21.25 1.69 30.64
C ALA A 351 22.68 1.35 31.07
N LYS A 352 22.80 0.77 32.26
CA LYS A 352 24.04 0.18 32.75
C LYS A 352 24.08 -1.29 32.35
N ILE A 353 25.18 -1.69 31.74
CA ILE A 353 25.46 -3.08 31.35
C ILE A 353 26.36 -3.68 32.42
N ILE A 354 25.93 -4.80 33.00
CA ILE A 354 26.63 -5.46 34.11
C ILE A 354 27.38 -6.68 33.56
N PHE A 355 28.68 -6.73 33.81
CA PHE A 355 29.61 -7.79 33.43
C PHE A 355 30.03 -8.63 34.66
N ALA A 356 30.94 -9.58 34.46
CA ALA A 356 31.55 -10.33 35.55
C ALA A 356 32.10 -9.42 36.65
N ASN A 357 32.20 -9.95 37.88
CA ASN A 357 32.72 -9.23 39.05
C ASN A 357 31.97 -7.92 39.34
N ASN A 358 30.70 -7.82 38.94
CA ASN A 358 29.84 -6.66 39.12
C ASN A 358 30.38 -5.37 38.46
N ILE A 359 31.22 -5.52 37.42
CA ILE A 359 31.71 -4.38 36.64
C ILE A 359 30.53 -3.81 35.84
N SER A 360 30.27 -2.51 35.98
CA SER A 360 29.19 -1.81 35.30
C SER A 360 29.75 -0.84 34.29
N VAL A 361 29.31 -0.96 33.04
CA VAL A 361 29.67 -0.05 31.93
C VAL A 361 28.40 0.62 31.41
N GLY A 362 28.46 1.92 31.10
CA GLY A 362 27.35 2.60 30.45
C GLY A 362 27.23 2.17 28.99
N ALA A 363 26.01 2.00 28.47
CA ALA A 363 25.78 1.70 27.05
C ALA A 363 26.24 2.83 26.10
N GLY A 364 26.52 4.03 26.63
CA GLY A 364 26.98 5.18 25.88
C GLY A 364 25.87 5.81 25.01
N ARG A 365 26.22 6.90 24.32
CA ARG A 365 25.25 7.68 23.51
C ARG A 365 24.74 6.94 22.28
N SER A 366 25.55 6.05 21.69
CA SER A 366 25.17 5.22 20.56
C SER A 366 24.41 3.95 20.97
N ALA A 367 24.25 3.71 22.27
CA ALA A 367 23.75 2.44 22.82
C ALA A 367 24.49 1.23 22.24
N ASP A 368 25.81 1.35 22.08
CA ASP A 368 26.70 0.30 21.58
C ASP A 368 27.83 0.07 22.57
N TRP A 369 27.83 -1.11 23.18
CA TRP A 369 28.82 -1.55 24.16
C TRP A 369 29.63 -2.74 23.65
N THR A 370 29.67 -2.99 22.33
CA THR A 370 30.40 -4.13 21.74
C THR A 370 31.88 -4.11 22.14
N ASN A 371 32.49 -2.93 22.17
CA ASN A 371 33.88 -2.77 22.59
C ASN A 371 34.10 -3.10 24.08
N ALA A 372 33.07 -2.99 24.93
CA ALA A 372 33.17 -3.33 26.34
C ALA A 372 33.39 -4.83 26.56
N PHE A 373 32.96 -5.71 25.64
CA PHE A 373 33.24 -7.14 25.72
C PHE A 373 34.73 -7.49 25.54
N ARG A 374 35.53 -6.60 24.92
CA ARG A 374 36.96 -6.86 24.73
C ARG A 374 37.74 -6.81 26.04
N SER A 375 37.28 -6.01 27.00
CA SER A 375 37.99 -5.74 28.24
C SER A 375 37.28 -6.30 29.49
N ASN A 376 36.11 -6.93 29.34
CA ASN A 376 35.30 -7.40 30.45
C ASN A 376 34.83 -8.85 30.24
N GLY A 377 34.90 -9.65 31.30
CA GLY A 377 34.39 -11.02 31.28
C GLY A 377 32.86 -11.09 31.24
N LEU A 378 32.32 -12.16 30.65
CA LEU A 378 30.87 -12.40 30.59
C LEU A 378 30.27 -12.54 32.00
N LEU A 379 29.07 -12.00 32.22
CA LEU A 379 28.39 -12.02 33.53
C LEU A 379 28.23 -13.44 34.11
N ARG A 380 27.94 -14.42 33.25
CA ARG A 380 27.81 -15.84 33.58
C ARG A 380 28.36 -16.70 32.44
N PRO A 381 29.66 -17.03 32.43
CA PRO A 381 30.20 -17.95 31.45
C PRO A 381 29.71 -19.37 31.74
N ALA A 382 29.33 -20.10 30.70
CA ALA A 382 29.08 -21.54 30.80
C ALA A 382 30.38 -22.30 30.52
N PRO A 383 30.71 -23.36 31.29
CA PRO A 383 31.85 -24.22 30.96
C PRO A 383 31.59 -24.91 29.62
N PHE A 384 32.63 -24.99 28.78
CA PHE A 384 32.56 -25.57 27.45
C PHE A 384 33.69 -26.59 27.28
N ASN A 385 33.46 -27.79 27.82
CA ASN A 385 34.51 -28.79 28.00
C ASN A 385 34.59 -29.80 26.83
N ASP A 386 33.44 -30.31 26.36
CA ASP A 386 33.36 -31.36 25.35
C ASP A 386 32.65 -30.86 24.10
N TRP A 387 33.39 -30.64 23.03
CA TRP A 387 32.87 -30.17 21.75
C TRP A 387 33.69 -30.70 20.57
N ALA A 388 33.06 -30.81 19.41
CA ALA A 388 33.70 -31.24 18.18
C ALA A 388 33.33 -30.28 17.04
N VAL A 389 34.24 -30.09 16.09
CA VAL A 389 34.01 -29.28 14.88
C VAL A 389 34.06 -30.20 13.67
N LEU A 390 33.01 -30.15 12.86
CA LEU A 390 32.96 -30.82 11.57
C LEU A 390 33.28 -29.80 10.49
N VAL A 391 34.38 -30.02 9.76
CA VAL A 391 34.86 -29.09 8.74
C VAL A 391 35.14 -29.89 7.46
N PRO A 392 34.75 -29.39 6.27
CA PRO A 392 35.20 -29.97 5.02
C PRO A 392 36.73 -29.90 4.90
N ASP A 393 37.38 -30.94 4.36
CA ASP A 393 38.85 -31.01 4.24
C ASP A 393 39.47 -29.76 3.59
N LYS A 394 38.77 -29.18 2.60
CA LYS A 394 39.19 -27.97 1.89
C LYS A 394 39.35 -26.75 2.79
N LEU A 395 38.65 -26.70 3.92
CA LEU A 395 38.68 -25.59 4.88
C LEU A 395 39.42 -25.96 6.17
N ALA A 396 40.07 -27.13 6.23
CA ALA A 396 40.74 -27.61 7.44
C ALA A 396 41.84 -26.66 7.93
N ARG A 397 42.57 -26.02 7.01
CA ARG A 397 43.61 -25.04 7.34
C ARG A 397 43.02 -23.77 7.97
N ASP A 398 41.94 -23.27 7.41
CA ASP A 398 41.27 -22.05 7.90
C ASP A 398 40.63 -22.29 9.27
N ALA A 399 40.01 -23.47 9.46
CA ALA A 399 39.46 -23.86 10.74
C ALA A 399 40.53 -23.91 11.84
N ARG A 400 41.72 -24.47 11.57
CA ARG A 400 42.85 -24.48 12.52
C ARG A 400 43.40 -23.09 12.85
N SER A 401 43.17 -22.09 12.00
CA SER A 401 43.58 -20.71 12.26
C SER A 401 42.52 -19.91 13.02
N PHE A 402 41.26 -20.35 12.98
CA PHE A 402 40.13 -19.66 13.60
C PHE A 402 39.97 -20.03 15.09
N PHE A 403 40.14 -21.31 15.41
CA PHE A 403 40.20 -21.83 16.78
C PHE A 403 41.63 -21.79 17.31
#